data_AF-A0A7C3W3Y2-F1
#
_entry.id   AF-A0A7C3W3Y2-F1
#
_cell.length_a   1.000
_cell.length_b   1.000
_cell.length_c   1.000
_cell.angle_alpha   90.00
_cell.angle_beta   90.00
_cell.angle_gamma   90.00
#
_symmetry.space_group_name_H-M   'P 1'
#
loop_
_entity.id
_entity.type
_entity.pdbx_description
1 polymer ?
#
loop_
_entity_poly.entity_id
_entity_poly.type
_entity_poly.pdbx_seq_one_letter_code
_entity_poly.pdbx_strand_id
1 'polypeptide(L)'
;MTGPGIRLRQLQQIPLFALRQAIYRLLEDEKTEAILQRRFGHIFNRRLHHMRQAIARMSRDQLTILVDACPEISDEQISHLFEQYRYGSNPVLQVYLFDKTTLRRDALQGLRSRLEEELASFSQSHHDGLPAMRQLAISELISLPEKPGVVEGVYRFQTRLDYIDVDEQAACTYQTLYGLFWLSSVEGYLTIQVRSADVLKVLKGALERAMSTSLTPLVISKQLKNALPFLLRESFRFGRLHDPDPGPGRFRWLTIADDNAYARGYQDLEERYPEVHSVRYREVLDEDRETTLTIRCDRGALSLSGTLSAAQLRAWTLDRLGQLISLLNEFRPNAPAYSEAPDIEQVRALSPFSATQRDYIRRIISALLTVKQSPLPGYQPLGVNPLQLAHDMGTWMRLQIPVEHPTLSEENDGYLACPTCGGTTTFALQRRNGSWEVECREHRHQRWATPLPIVGETETQETFILDEEELATTIELLPSEALLQIIAEVINRHLPGYTFDLKRESFIIRGPHLRYYPDKSKVFDSEQSGARTIIYVNQHIAHLEGGEVVGVKPESGDVEVHTGGPSHL
;
A
#
# COMPACT_ATOMS: atom_id res chain seq x y z
N MET A 1 -6.35 33.44 9.73
CA MET A 1 -7.72 32.88 9.84
C MET A 1 -8.15 32.96 11.31
N THR A 2 -8.83 34.02 11.73
CA THR A 2 -9.23 34.26 13.13
C THR A 2 -10.75 34.41 13.18
N GLY A 3 -11.44 33.38 13.65
CA GLY A 3 -12.89 33.36 13.81
C GLY A 3 -13.27 32.65 15.11
N PRO A 4 -14.45 32.96 15.69
CA PRO A 4 -14.89 32.35 16.94
C PRO A 4 -14.93 30.81 16.82
N GLY A 5 -14.33 30.12 17.80
CA GLY A 5 -14.27 28.66 17.87
C GLY A 5 -13.18 27.97 17.04
N ILE A 6 -12.27 28.71 16.39
CA ILE A 6 -11.08 28.10 15.74
C ILE A 6 -10.09 27.59 16.78
N ARG A 7 -9.78 28.39 17.81
CA ARG A 7 -8.86 28.04 18.89
C ARG A 7 -9.24 26.72 19.56
N LEU A 8 -10.50 26.59 19.98
CA LEU A 8 -10.99 25.38 20.64
C LEU A 8 -10.88 24.15 19.74
N ARG A 9 -11.21 24.28 18.44
CA ARG A 9 -11.07 23.19 17.47
C ARG A 9 -9.62 22.75 17.27
N GLN A 10 -8.69 23.70 17.25
CA GLN A 10 -7.25 23.40 17.17
C GLN A 10 -6.78 22.69 18.44
N LEU A 11 -7.14 23.19 19.63
CA LEU A 11 -6.77 22.60 20.91
C LEU A 11 -7.20 21.12 21.02
N GLN A 12 -8.40 20.78 20.55
CA GLN A 12 -8.91 19.42 20.55
C GLN A 12 -8.09 18.45 19.68
N GLN A 13 -7.40 18.95 18.65
CA GLN A 13 -6.58 18.15 17.73
C GLN A 13 -5.10 18.11 18.11
N ILE A 14 -4.62 19.02 18.97
CA ILE A 14 -3.24 19.00 19.44
C ILE A 14 -3.04 17.80 20.41
N PRO A 15 -1.97 17.01 20.25
CA PRO A 15 -1.66 15.92 21.18
C PRO A 15 -1.49 16.40 22.63
N LEU A 16 -1.95 15.58 23.57
CA LEU A 16 -1.87 15.86 25.01
C LEU A 16 -0.46 16.24 25.48
N PHE A 17 0.57 15.54 25.00
CA PHE A 17 1.95 15.83 25.42
C PHE A 17 2.40 17.24 24.99
N ALA A 18 1.99 17.70 23.79
CA ALA A 18 2.34 19.00 23.27
C ALA A 18 1.63 20.12 24.04
N LEU A 19 0.35 19.92 24.38
CA LEU A 19 -0.38 20.82 25.28
C LEU A 19 0.27 20.88 26.67
N ARG A 20 0.68 19.74 27.24
CA ARG A 20 1.39 19.70 28.52
C ARG A 20 2.71 20.45 28.46
N GLN A 21 3.48 20.28 27.39
CA GLN A 21 4.74 20.96 27.19
C GLN A 21 4.56 22.48 27.08
N ALA A 22 3.50 22.94 26.40
CA ALA A 22 3.17 24.36 26.34
C ALA A 22 2.91 24.94 27.73
N ILE A 23 2.19 24.21 28.60
CA ILE A 23 1.98 24.64 29.99
C ILE A 23 3.28 24.54 30.81
N TYR A 24 4.09 23.50 30.62
CA TYR A 24 5.35 23.36 31.37
C TYR A 24 6.33 24.50 31.12
N ARG A 25 6.34 25.09 29.91
CA ARG A 25 7.11 26.30 29.62
C ARG A 25 6.65 27.50 30.46
N LEU A 26 5.35 27.60 30.75
CA LEU A 26 4.83 28.64 31.65
C LEU A 26 5.27 28.45 33.10
N LEU A 27 5.68 27.24 33.50
CA LEU A 27 6.22 26.94 34.82
C LEU A 27 7.71 27.25 34.95
N GLU A 28 8.38 27.67 33.87
CA GLU A 28 9.79 28.08 33.92
C GLU A 28 9.96 29.50 34.48
N ASP A 29 8.90 30.31 34.46
CA ASP A 29 8.85 31.65 35.04
C ASP A 29 7.99 31.67 36.32
N GLU A 30 8.57 32.07 37.45
CA GLU A 30 7.91 32.07 38.76
C GLU A 30 6.63 32.92 38.79
N LYS A 31 6.64 34.05 38.08
CA LYS A 31 5.48 34.95 38.01
C LYS A 31 4.32 34.29 37.27
N THR A 32 4.61 33.65 36.14
CA THR A 32 3.63 32.96 35.32
C THR A 32 3.13 31.68 36.01
N GLU A 33 3.98 30.98 36.75
CA GLU A 33 3.57 29.84 37.58
C GLU A 33 2.54 30.26 38.64
N ALA A 34 2.78 31.35 39.38
CA ALA A 34 1.85 31.82 40.41
C ALA A 34 0.48 32.22 39.82
N ILE A 35 0.46 32.81 38.62
CA ILE A 35 -0.77 33.13 37.88
C ILE A 35 -1.50 31.84 37.49
N LEU A 36 -0.77 30.86 36.94
CA LEU A 36 -1.33 29.58 36.53
C LEU A 36 -1.90 28.79 37.72
N GLN A 37 -1.24 28.80 38.87
CA GLN A 37 -1.73 28.16 40.10
C GLN A 37 -3.07 28.76 40.56
N ARG A 38 -3.21 30.10 40.55
CA ARG A 38 -4.48 30.78 40.88
C ARG A 38 -5.57 30.43 39.88
N ARG A 39 -5.25 30.42 38.59
CA ARG A 39 -6.17 30.10 37.51
C ARG A 39 -6.66 28.66 37.61
N PHE A 40 -5.75 27.71 37.85
CA PHE A 40 -6.09 26.32 38.13
C PHE A 40 -7.05 26.22 39.32
N GLY A 41 -6.74 26.91 40.42
CA GLY A 41 -7.58 26.90 41.62
C GLY A 41 -8.99 27.45 41.37
N HIS A 42 -9.11 28.45 40.50
CA HIS A 42 -10.40 29.01 40.10
C HIS A 42 -11.21 28.06 39.20
N ILE A 43 -10.59 27.47 38.19
CA ILE A 43 -11.27 26.61 37.20
C ILE A 43 -11.71 25.29 37.82
N PHE A 44 -10.86 24.66 38.64
CA PHE A 44 -11.09 23.30 39.16
C PHE A 44 -11.48 23.26 40.64
N ASN A 45 -11.60 24.42 41.29
CA ASN A 45 -11.92 24.56 42.71
C ASN A 45 -11.04 23.69 43.63
N ARG A 46 -9.72 23.68 43.37
CA ARG A 46 -8.73 22.84 44.07
C ARG A 46 -7.45 23.62 44.37
N ARG A 47 -6.92 23.51 45.59
CA ARG A 47 -5.57 24.03 45.92
C ARG A 47 -4.52 23.00 45.53
N LEU A 48 -3.45 23.45 44.86
CA LEU A 48 -2.36 22.60 44.40
C LEU A 48 -1.03 23.01 45.03
N HIS A 49 -0.26 22.01 45.46
CA HIS A 49 1.12 22.18 45.90
C HIS A 49 2.15 21.74 44.84
N HIS A 50 1.75 20.92 43.85
CA HIS A 50 2.65 20.41 42.81
C HIS A 50 2.02 20.49 41.41
N MET A 51 2.25 21.61 40.71
CA MET A 51 1.66 21.89 39.39
C MET A 51 2.03 20.86 38.33
N ARG A 52 3.32 20.47 38.24
CA ARG A 52 3.79 19.50 37.23
C ARG A 52 3.08 18.16 37.34
N GLN A 53 2.91 17.64 38.55
CA GLN A 53 2.22 16.36 38.78
C GLN A 53 0.72 16.45 38.46
N ALA A 54 0.08 17.58 38.74
CA ALA A 54 -1.33 17.80 38.40
C ALA A 54 -1.53 17.81 36.88
N ILE A 55 -0.72 18.58 36.16
CA ILE A 55 -0.77 18.67 34.69
C ILE A 55 -0.53 17.30 34.03
N ALA A 56 0.40 16.50 34.57
CA ALA A 56 0.69 15.16 34.08
C ALA A 56 -0.53 14.21 34.16
N ARG A 57 -1.42 14.41 35.14
CA ARG A 57 -2.61 13.58 35.39
C ARG A 57 -3.89 14.11 34.74
N MET A 58 -3.87 15.31 34.17
CA MET A 58 -5.05 15.90 33.53
C MET A 58 -5.52 15.10 32.33
N SER A 59 -6.85 15.00 32.19
CA SER A 59 -7.51 14.55 30.96
C SER A 59 -7.38 15.60 29.85
N ARG A 60 -7.75 15.23 28.61
CA ARG A 60 -7.75 16.16 27.47
C ARG A 60 -8.68 17.34 27.68
N ASP A 61 -9.87 17.13 28.21
CA ASP A 61 -10.84 18.20 28.40
C ASP A 61 -10.34 19.20 29.46
N GLN A 62 -9.80 18.68 30.57
CA GLN A 62 -9.22 19.52 31.62
C GLN A 62 -8.06 20.36 31.09
N LEU A 63 -7.16 19.74 30.31
CA LEU A 63 -6.01 20.43 29.75
C LEU A 63 -6.43 21.46 28.70
N THR A 64 -7.41 21.14 27.86
CA THR A 64 -8.00 22.05 26.87
C THR A 64 -8.60 23.28 27.55
N ILE A 65 -9.44 23.09 28.57
CA ILE A 65 -10.06 24.18 29.34
C ILE A 65 -8.98 25.07 29.98
N LEU A 66 -7.95 24.46 30.57
CA LEU A 66 -6.88 25.20 31.21
C LEU A 66 -6.08 26.03 30.20
N VAL A 67 -5.68 25.46 29.06
CA VAL A 67 -4.93 26.15 27.99
C VAL A 67 -5.78 27.26 27.34
N ASP A 68 -7.08 27.02 27.15
CA ASP A 68 -8.00 28.01 26.59
C ASP A 68 -8.13 29.24 27.51
N ALA A 69 -8.10 29.01 28.82
CA ALA A 69 -8.12 30.07 29.83
C ALA A 69 -6.76 30.79 30.02
N CYS A 70 -5.69 30.38 29.34
CA CYS A 70 -4.36 30.99 29.47
C CYS A 70 -4.08 31.98 28.32
N PRO A 71 -4.22 33.31 28.54
CA PRO A 71 -3.84 34.32 27.54
C PRO A 71 -2.33 34.36 27.27
N GLU A 72 -1.50 33.80 28.17
CA GLU A 72 -0.06 33.67 27.98
C GLU A 72 0.29 32.68 26.85
N ILE A 73 -0.67 31.85 26.42
CA ILE A 73 -0.55 30.99 25.26
C ILE A 73 -1.33 31.61 24.09
N SER A 74 -0.62 32.32 23.21
CA SER A 74 -1.25 33.10 22.13
C SER A 74 -1.93 32.21 21.07
N ASP A 75 -2.83 32.79 20.28
CA ASP A 75 -3.48 32.08 19.17
C ASP A 75 -2.48 31.65 18.09
N GLU A 76 -1.41 32.41 17.89
CA GLU A 76 -0.30 32.05 17.01
C GLU A 76 0.44 30.81 17.54
N GLN A 77 0.68 30.72 18.85
CA GLN A 77 1.30 29.54 19.46
C GLN A 77 0.41 28.29 19.33
N ILE A 78 -0.90 28.43 19.55
CA ILE A 78 -1.85 27.33 19.35
C ILE A 78 -1.90 26.92 17.87
N SER A 79 -1.98 27.88 16.96
CA SER A 79 -1.97 27.61 15.52
C SER A 79 -0.67 26.91 15.10
N HIS A 80 0.48 27.36 15.62
CA HIS A 80 1.76 26.71 15.36
C HIS A 80 1.80 25.27 15.87
N LEU A 81 1.38 25.01 17.12
CA LEU A 81 1.31 23.66 17.67
C LEU A 81 0.36 22.76 16.87
N PHE A 82 -0.78 23.29 16.46
CA PHE A 82 -1.73 22.59 15.60
C PHE A 82 -1.08 22.20 14.26
N GLU A 83 -0.47 23.15 13.56
CA GLU A 83 0.23 22.88 12.29
C GLU A 83 1.35 21.85 12.44
N GLN A 84 2.06 21.86 13.58
CA GLN A 84 3.10 20.87 13.84
C GLN A 84 2.56 19.46 14.08
N TYR A 85 1.35 19.28 14.61
CA TYR A 85 0.88 17.95 15.05
C TYR A 85 -0.43 17.45 14.41
N ARG A 86 -1.05 18.22 13.52
CA ARG A 86 -2.33 17.86 12.84
C ARG A 86 -2.26 16.61 11.97
N TYR A 87 -1.07 16.13 11.65
CA TYR A 87 -0.83 14.93 10.82
C TYR A 87 -0.86 13.61 11.60
N GLY A 88 -1.14 13.68 12.91
CA GLY A 88 -1.37 12.53 13.79
C GLY A 88 -0.14 11.69 14.12
N SER A 89 -0.38 10.53 14.71
CA SER A 89 0.64 9.56 15.11
C SER A 89 0.84 8.46 14.09
N ASN A 90 1.99 7.80 14.17
CA ASN A 90 2.42 6.67 13.37
C ASN A 90 2.29 6.92 11.86
N PRO A 91 2.94 7.98 11.32
CA PRO A 91 2.77 8.32 9.92
C PRO A 91 3.23 7.16 9.03
N VAL A 92 2.37 6.78 8.09
CA VAL A 92 2.64 5.82 7.03
C VAL A 92 2.76 6.59 5.73
N LEU A 93 3.82 6.34 4.97
CA LEU A 93 4.10 6.97 3.70
C LEU A 93 4.05 5.90 2.62
N GLN A 94 3.15 6.06 1.68
CA GLN A 94 3.03 5.19 0.52
C GLN A 94 3.78 5.83 -0.66
N VAL A 95 4.80 5.14 -1.16
CA VAL A 95 5.65 5.62 -2.26
C VAL A 95 5.18 5.04 -3.58
N TYR A 96 4.97 5.92 -4.55
CA TYR A 96 4.66 5.60 -5.93
C TYR A 96 5.72 6.18 -6.86
N LEU A 97 5.94 5.48 -7.96
CA LEU A 97 6.84 5.84 -9.03
C LEU A 97 6.01 6.05 -10.30
N PHE A 98 6.47 6.97 -11.14
CA PHE A 98 5.93 7.17 -12.47
C PHE A 98 7.05 7.51 -13.44
N ASP A 99 6.75 7.35 -14.73
CA ASP A 99 7.69 7.75 -15.77
C ASP A 99 7.69 9.28 -15.89
N LYS A 100 8.83 9.89 -15.57
CA LYS A 100 9.02 11.34 -15.67
C LYS A 100 8.99 11.83 -17.12
N THR A 101 9.25 10.96 -18.11
CA THR A 101 9.22 11.31 -19.53
C THR A 101 7.80 11.42 -20.07
N THR A 102 6.84 10.69 -19.48
CA THR A 102 5.43 10.76 -19.86
C THR A 102 4.71 11.95 -19.22
N LEU A 103 5.32 12.58 -18.21
CA LEU A 103 4.76 13.74 -17.55
C LEU A 103 4.82 14.96 -18.47
N ARG A 104 3.67 15.61 -18.70
CA ARG A 104 3.62 16.84 -19.49
C ARG A 104 4.45 17.93 -18.81
N ARG A 105 5.12 18.79 -19.61
CA ARG A 105 5.94 19.90 -19.07
C ARG A 105 5.14 20.86 -18.19
N ASP A 106 3.84 20.98 -18.44
CA ASP A 106 2.87 21.80 -17.70
C ASP A 106 2.02 20.99 -16.71
N ALA A 107 2.34 19.71 -16.44
CA ALA A 107 1.52 18.85 -15.59
C ALA A 107 1.38 19.35 -14.15
N LEU A 108 2.31 20.17 -13.66
CA LEU A 108 2.21 20.84 -12.37
C LEU A 108 1.42 22.17 -12.45
N GLN A 109 1.37 22.79 -13.63
CA GLN A 109 0.59 24.01 -13.85
C GLN A 109 -0.90 23.69 -13.81
N GLY A 110 -1.64 24.37 -12.93
CA GLY A 110 -3.07 24.10 -12.72
C GLY A 110 -3.38 22.74 -12.09
N LEU A 111 -2.37 22.04 -11.53
CA LEU A 111 -2.57 20.73 -10.88
C LEU A 111 -3.63 20.79 -9.77
N ARG A 112 -3.60 21.86 -8.96
CA ARG A 112 -4.59 22.06 -7.89
C ARG A 112 -6.02 22.09 -8.43
N SER A 113 -6.28 22.87 -9.48
CA SER A 113 -7.64 23.00 -10.04
C SER A 113 -8.14 21.67 -10.61
N ARG A 114 -7.29 20.93 -11.33
CA ARG A 114 -7.63 19.58 -11.81
C ARG A 114 -7.91 18.61 -10.66
N LEU A 115 -7.11 18.67 -9.59
CA LEU A 115 -7.36 17.85 -8.40
C LEU A 115 -8.66 18.22 -7.69
N GLU A 116 -8.98 19.51 -7.58
CA GLU A 116 -10.24 19.98 -7.00
C GLU A 116 -11.44 19.49 -7.83
N GLU A 117 -11.35 19.51 -9.16
CA GLU A 117 -12.38 18.96 -10.07
C GLU A 117 -12.54 17.45 -9.89
N GLU A 118 -11.44 16.69 -9.90
CA GLU A 118 -11.45 15.23 -9.73
C GLU A 118 -12.05 14.80 -8.38
N LEU A 119 -11.72 15.53 -7.31
CA LEU A 119 -12.17 15.24 -5.95
C LEU A 119 -13.59 15.74 -5.65
N ALA A 120 -14.17 16.62 -6.48
CA ALA A 120 -15.53 17.13 -6.27
C ALA A 120 -16.58 16.01 -6.25
N SER A 121 -16.37 14.99 -7.09
CA SER A 121 -17.25 13.81 -7.21
C SER A 121 -17.27 12.93 -5.95
N PHE A 122 -16.17 12.87 -5.20
CA PHE A 122 -16.03 12.04 -3.99
C PHE A 122 -17.04 12.41 -2.90
N SER A 123 -17.38 13.70 -2.79
CA SER A 123 -18.37 14.16 -1.79
C SER A 123 -19.81 13.95 -2.24
N GLN A 124 -20.06 13.66 -3.52
CA GLN A 124 -21.39 13.57 -4.13
C GLN A 124 -21.88 12.13 -4.31
N SER A 125 -20.97 11.15 -4.30
CA SER A 125 -21.24 9.74 -4.67
C SER A 125 -22.00 8.91 -3.62
N HIS A 126 -22.42 9.47 -2.49
CA HIS A 126 -23.15 8.75 -1.44
C HIS A 126 -24.64 9.12 -1.49
N HIS A 127 -25.38 8.45 -2.38
CA HIS A 127 -26.85 8.43 -2.34
C HIS A 127 -27.29 7.41 -1.28
N ASP A 128 -27.95 7.90 -0.22
CA ASP A 128 -28.47 7.22 0.96
C ASP A 128 -27.48 6.97 2.12
N GLY A 129 -27.57 7.85 3.14
CA GLY A 129 -26.90 7.71 4.43
C GLY A 129 -25.87 8.79 4.78
N LEU A 130 -25.43 8.81 6.04
CA LEU A 130 -24.30 9.62 6.49
C LEU A 130 -22.99 8.85 6.21
N PRO A 131 -22.15 9.30 5.26
CA PRO A 131 -21.01 8.50 4.79
C PRO A 131 -19.91 8.38 5.84
N ALA A 132 -19.14 7.29 5.78
CA ALA A 132 -17.99 7.08 6.66
C ALA A 132 -16.92 8.18 6.48
N MET A 133 -16.77 8.70 5.25
CA MET A 133 -15.86 9.81 4.93
C MET A 133 -16.50 10.80 3.96
N ARG A 134 -16.11 12.08 4.06
CA ARG A 134 -16.59 13.15 3.17
C ARG A 134 -15.62 14.32 3.08
N GLN A 135 -15.87 15.23 2.15
CA GLN A 135 -15.16 16.51 2.03
C GLN A 135 -13.64 16.36 1.86
N LEU A 136 -13.19 15.35 1.11
CA LEU A 136 -11.79 15.23 0.71
C LEU A 136 -11.44 16.40 -0.21
N ALA A 137 -10.43 17.19 0.16
CA ALA A 137 -10.01 18.36 -0.59
C ALA A 137 -8.51 18.62 -0.43
N ILE A 138 -7.90 19.21 -1.46
CA ILE A 138 -6.55 19.75 -1.40
C ILE A 138 -6.62 21.17 -0.84
N SER A 139 -5.82 21.47 0.17
CA SER A 139 -5.79 22.79 0.81
C SER A 139 -4.77 23.69 0.13
N GLU A 140 -3.55 23.20 -0.05
CA GLU A 140 -2.42 23.98 -0.56
C GLU A 140 -1.47 23.09 -1.38
N LEU A 141 -0.80 23.69 -2.37
CA LEU A 141 0.35 23.14 -3.07
C LEU A 141 1.50 24.13 -2.96
N ILE A 142 2.61 23.70 -2.37
CA ILE A 142 3.76 24.54 -2.04
C ILE A 142 4.99 23.94 -2.72
N SER A 143 5.68 24.74 -3.54
CA SER A 143 6.99 24.34 -4.06
C SER A 143 8.03 24.51 -2.97
N LEU A 144 8.86 23.49 -2.74
CA LEU A 144 9.86 23.50 -1.67
C LEU A 144 11.18 24.10 -2.20
N PRO A 145 11.65 25.26 -1.67
CA PRO A 145 12.89 25.88 -2.14
C PRO A 145 14.11 25.00 -1.90
N GLU A 146 14.16 24.27 -0.78
CA GLU A 146 15.26 23.37 -0.44
C GLU A 146 15.37 22.12 -1.34
N LYS A 147 14.32 21.79 -2.10
CA LYS A 147 14.26 20.64 -3.00
C LYS A 147 13.59 21.06 -4.33
N PRO A 148 14.34 21.70 -5.25
CA PRO A 148 13.80 22.14 -6.53
C PRO A 148 13.09 21.00 -7.28
N GLY A 149 11.90 21.27 -7.82
CA GLY A 149 11.08 20.28 -8.52
C GLY A 149 10.20 19.41 -7.63
N VAL A 150 10.28 19.56 -6.31
CA VAL A 150 9.36 18.92 -5.36
C VAL A 150 8.24 19.88 -4.95
N VAL A 151 7.00 19.39 -5.07
CA VAL A 151 5.79 20.06 -4.60
C VAL A 151 5.24 19.30 -3.40
N GLU A 152 5.02 20.00 -2.29
CA GLU A 152 4.28 19.51 -1.13
C GLU A 152 2.81 19.89 -1.27
N GLY A 153 1.92 18.91 -1.11
CA GLY A 153 0.48 19.13 -1.06
C GLY A 153 -0.09 18.76 0.30
N VAL A 154 -1.00 19.59 0.81
CA VAL A 154 -1.78 19.30 2.02
C VAL A 154 -3.18 18.89 1.59
N TYR A 155 -3.65 17.73 2.07
CA TYR A 155 -5.03 17.32 1.89
C TYR A 155 -5.75 17.23 3.25
N ARG A 156 -7.07 17.38 3.21
CA ARG A 156 -7.95 17.25 4.37
C ARG A 156 -9.20 16.47 4.00
N PHE A 157 -9.78 15.75 4.95
CA PHE A 157 -11.05 15.07 4.80
C PHE A 157 -11.74 14.95 6.16
N GLN A 158 -13.01 14.57 6.15
CA GLN A 158 -13.78 14.32 7.36
C GLN A 158 -14.08 12.83 7.49
N THR A 159 -13.86 12.28 8.68
CA THR A 159 -14.24 10.91 9.04
C THR A 159 -15.38 10.92 10.04
N ARG A 160 -16.33 10.00 9.89
CA ARG A 160 -17.46 9.82 10.80
C ARG A 160 -17.00 9.18 12.10
N LEU A 161 -17.54 9.66 13.21
CA LEU A 161 -17.38 9.13 14.56
C LEU A 161 -18.78 8.86 15.11
N ASP A 162 -19.11 7.60 15.31
CA ASP A 162 -20.36 7.18 15.93
C ASP A 162 -20.19 7.10 17.45
N TYR A 163 -21.20 7.55 18.18
CA TYR A 163 -21.21 7.52 19.64
C TYR A 163 -22.65 7.38 20.17
N ILE A 164 -22.75 6.98 21.43
CA ILE A 164 -24.02 6.99 22.16
C ILE A 164 -24.06 8.29 22.96
N ASP A 165 -25.10 9.09 22.77
CA ASP A 165 -25.27 10.35 23.51
C ASP A 165 -25.78 10.14 24.93
N VAL A 166 -26.00 11.25 25.64
CA VAL A 166 -26.47 11.24 27.04
C VAL A 166 -27.90 10.70 27.20
N ASP A 167 -28.66 10.64 26.12
CA ASP A 167 -30.05 10.13 26.08
C ASP A 167 -30.10 8.68 25.55
N GLU A 168 -28.95 8.00 25.56
CA GLU A 168 -28.74 6.64 25.06
C GLU A 168 -29.10 6.47 23.57
N GLN A 169 -29.07 7.55 22.79
CA GLN A 169 -29.35 7.51 21.36
C GLN A 169 -28.07 7.38 20.53
N ALA A 170 -28.16 6.64 19.42
CA ALA A 170 -27.10 6.59 18.44
C ALA A 170 -26.97 7.95 17.74
N ALA A 171 -25.83 8.59 17.93
CA ALA A 171 -25.48 9.87 17.32
C ALA A 171 -24.17 9.74 16.56
N CYS A 172 -23.89 10.71 15.69
CA CYS A 172 -22.61 10.76 14.99
C CYS A 172 -22.12 12.19 14.83
N THR A 173 -20.80 12.34 14.77
CA THR A 173 -20.11 13.59 14.45
C THR A 173 -19.01 13.33 13.43
N TYR A 174 -18.41 14.39 12.89
CA TYR A 174 -17.33 14.28 11.93
C TYR A 174 -16.06 14.95 12.46
N GLN A 175 -14.96 14.22 12.40
CA GLN A 175 -13.63 14.73 12.70
C GLN A 175 -12.91 15.07 11.41
N THR A 176 -12.34 16.29 11.32
CA THR A 176 -11.46 16.66 10.20
C THR A 176 -10.05 16.15 10.45
N LEU A 177 -9.49 15.44 9.49
CA LEU A 177 -8.12 14.92 9.49
C LEU A 177 -7.33 15.52 8.33
N TYR A 178 -6.01 15.59 8.52
CA TYR A 178 -5.06 16.16 7.56
C TYR A 178 -4.00 15.15 7.18
N GLY A 179 -3.49 15.26 5.97
CA GLY A 179 -2.33 14.52 5.50
C GLY A 179 -1.50 15.33 4.50
N LEU A 180 -0.31 14.81 4.22
CA LEU A 180 0.65 15.38 3.29
C LEU A 180 0.85 14.47 2.08
N PHE A 181 1.23 15.03 0.96
CA PHE A 181 1.89 14.31 -0.11
C PHE A 181 3.02 15.14 -0.71
N TRP A 182 4.02 14.47 -1.28
CA TRP A 182 5.14 15.10 -1.98
C TRP A 182 5.25 14.52 -3.38
N LEU A 183 5.30 15.39 -4.37
CA LEU A 183 5.41 15.04 -5.78
C LEU A 183 6.72 15.62 -6.34
N SER A 184 7.58 14.76 -6.88
CA SER A 184 8.76 15.20 -7.63
C SER A 184 8.60 14.86 -9.11
N SER A 185 8.40 15.88 -9.93
CA SER A 185 8.34 15.71 -11.39
C SER A 185 9.71 15.41 -12.00
N VAL A 186 10.79 15.85 -11.35
CA VAL A 186 12.17 15.68 -11.82
C VAL A 186 12.67 14.25 -11.58
N GLU A 187 12.35 13.69 -10.41
CA GLU A 187 12.81 12.36 -10.00
C GLU A 187 11.77 11.26 -10.29
N GLY A 188 10.53 11.62 -10.65
CA GLY A 188 9.52 10.66 -11.08
C GLY A 188 8.87 9.87 -9.95
N TYR A 189 8.60 10.52 -8.81
CA TYR A 189 7.96 9.88 -7.67
C TYR A 189 6.87 10.74 -7.02
N LEU A 190 5.95 10.07 -6.35
CA LEU A 190 4.92 10.63 -5.50
C LEU A 190 4.94 9.87 -4.16
N THR A 191 4.84 10.58 -3.05
CA THR A 191 4.64 9.96 -1.74
C THR A 191 3.43 10.55 -1.08
N ILE A 192 2.50 9.69 -0.64
CA ILE A 192 1.28 10.09 0.06
C ILE A 192 1.37 9.60 1.51
N GLN A 193 1.20 10.51 2.47
CA GLN A 193 0.96 10.13 3.85
C GLN A 193 -0.42 9.49 3.94
N VAL A 194 -0.50 8.23 4.34
CA VAL A 194 -1.74 7.47 4.47
C VAL A 194 -2.43 7.81 5.79
N ARG A 195 -3.69 8.25 5.71
CA ARG A 195 -4.57 8.49 6.86
C ARG A 195 -5.79 7.56 6.87
N SER A 196 -6.18 7.07 5.70
CA SER A 196 -7.21 6.07 5.44
C SER A 196 -6.88 5.40 4.09
N ALA A 197 -7.12 4.10 3.98
CA ALA A 197 -6.90 3.35 2.73
C ALA A 197 -7.82 3.87 1.60
N ASP A 198 -9.08 4.16 1.93
CA ASP A 198 -10.04 4.72 0.96
C ASP A 198 -9.64 6.11 0.47
N VAL A 199 -9.12 6.95 1.38
CA VAL A 199 -8.60 8.28 1.00
C VAL A 199 -7.36 8.14 0.12
N LEU A 200 -6.47 7.20 0.42
CA LEU A 200 -5.30 6.91 -0.40
C LEU A 200 -5.72 6.50 -1.82
N LYS A 201 -6.67 5.57 -1.96
CA LYS A 201 -7.24 5.10 -3.23
C LYS A 201 -7.76 6.25 -4.08
N VAL A 202 -8.64 7.06 -3.49
CA VAL A 202 -9.28 8.18 -4.17
C VAL A 202 -8.26 9.25 -4.56
N LEU A 203 -7.35 9.60 -3.64
CA LEU A 203 -6.32 10.61 -3.88
C LEU A 203 -5.31 10.15 -4.95
N LYS A 204 -4.88 8.87 -4.91
CA LYS A 204 -4.06 8.26 -5.95
C LYS A 204 -4.73 8.37 -7.31
N GLY A 205 -5.99 7.91 -7.42
CA GLY A 205 -6.73 7.95 -8.67
C GLY A 205 -6.94 9.37 -9.20
N ALA A 206 -7.22 10.33 -8.32
CA ALA A 206 -7.33 11.75 -8.68
C ALA A 206 -5.98 12.30 -9.19
N LEU A 207 -4.86 11.95 -8.55
CA LEU A 207 -3.52 12.33 -8.99
C LEU A 207 -3.17 11.71 -10.34
N GLU A 208 -3.46 10.42 -10.57
CA GLU A 208 -3.23 9.76 -11.86
C GLU A 208 -3.96 10.47 -13.00
N ARG A 209 -5.24 10.82 -12.79
CA ARG A 209 -6.05 11.53 -13.80
C ARG A 209 -5.57 12.96 -13.99
N ALA A 210 -5.36 13.70 -12.90
CA ALA A 210 -4.91 15.09 -12.95
C ALA A 210 -3.52 15.26 -13.58
N MET A 211 -2.62 14.28 -13.42
CA MET A 211 -1.29 14.26 -14.04
C MET A 211 -1.25 13.54 -15.38
N SER A 212 -2.31 12.80 -15.75
CA SER A 212 -2.35 11.91 -16.91
C SER A 212 -1.17 10.91 -16.94
N THR A 213 -0.82 10.36 -15.78
CA THR A 213 0.27 9.38 -15.63
C THR A 213 -0.17 8.26 -14.70
N SER A 214 0.37 7.06 -14.88
CA SER A 214 0.07 5.93 -14.01
C SER A 214 1.06 5.88 -12.84
N LEU A 215 0.53 5.71 -11.63
CA LEU A 215 1.30 5.62 -10.40
C LEU A 215 1.47 4.15 -10.01
N THR A 216 2.72 3.70 -10.00
CA THR A 216 3.06 2.32 -9.62
C THR A 216 3.68 2.30 -8.23
N PRO A 217 3.19 1.47 -7.28
CA PRO A 217 3.81 1.34 -5.96
C PRO A 217 5.30 0.97 -6.07
N LEU A 218 6.14 1.55 -5.23
CA LEU A 218 7.56 1.16 -5.18
C LEU A 218 7.69 -0.27 -4.63
N VAL A 219 8.48 -1.11 -5.30
CA VAL A 219 8.94 -2.39 -4.74
C VAL A 219 10.42 -2.26 -4.38
N ILE A 220 10.74 -2.53 -3.11
CA ILE A 220 12.10 -2.50 -2.58
C ILE A 220 12.66 -3.91 -2.62
N SER A 221 13.48 -4.20 -3.63
CA SER A 221 14.19 -5.47 -3.69
C SER A 221 15.17 -5.61 -2.52
N LYS A 222 15.57 -6.85 -2.23
CA LYS A 222 16.58 -7.13 -1.20
C LYS A 222 17.92 -6.43 -1.48
N GLN A 223 18.32 -6.34 -2.74
CA GLN A 223 19.54 -5.66 -3.17
C GLN A 223 19.43 -4.16 -2.94
N LEU A 224 18.29 -3.54 -3.31
CA LEU A 224 18.04 -2.14 -3.01
C LEU A 224 18.06 -1.91 -1.49
N LYS A 225 17.35 -2.75 -0.72
CA LYS A 225 17.34 -2.71 0.75
C LYS A 225 18.76 -2.75 1.33
N ASN A 226 19.60 -3.66 0.85
CA ASN A 226 20.98 -3.84 1.33
C ASN A 226 21.91 -2.69 0.91
N ALA A 227 21.58 -1.96 -0.15
CA ALA A 227 22.36 -0.82 -0.64
C ALA A 227 21.92 0.51 -0.02
N LEU A 228 20.77 0.59 0.66
CA LEU A 228 20.28 1.82 1.26
C LEU A 228 21.20 2.26 2.41
N PRO A 229 21.80 3.47 2.35
CA PRO A 229 22.83 3.89 3.29
C PRO A 229 22.30 4.13 4.71
N PHE A 230 21.00 4.41 4.86
CA PHE A 230 20.38 4.62 6.17
C PHE A 230 19.88 3.33 6.84
N LEU A 231 19.89 2.19 6.14
CA LEU A 231 19.49 0.90 6.71
C LEU A 231 20.68 0.17 7.32
N LEU A 232 21.12 0.69 8.47
CA LEU A 232 22.28 0.18 9.20
C LEU A 232 22.01 -1.19 9.83
N ARG A 233 23.01 -2.07 9.82
CA ARG A 233 22.88 -3.45 10.32
C ARG A 233 22.63 -3.49 11.82
N GLU A 234 23.34 -2.66 12.58
CA GLU A 234 23.19 -2.48 14.03
C GLU A 234 21.79 -1.97 14.43
N SER A 235 21.09 -1.32 13.50
CA SER A 235 19.74 -0.81 13.69
C SER A 235 18.65 -1.83 13.36
N PHE A 236 18.98 -2.98 12.76
CA PHE A 236 17.99 -3.98 12.38
C PHE A 236 17.32 -4.61 13.61
N ARG A 237 15.99 -4.80 13.53
CA ARG A 237 15.18 -5.37 14.61
C ARG A 237 14.30 -6.53 14.16
N PHE A 238 13.82 -6.46 12.92
CA PHE A 238 12.90 -7.44 12.39
C PHE A 238 13.02 -7.56 10.87
N GLY A 239 12.85 -8.77 10.35
CA GLY A 239 12.74 -9.03 8.92
C GLY A 239 11.84 -10.23 8.63
N ARG A 240 10.88 -10.06 7.72
CA ARG A 240 10.04 -11.15 7.18
C ARG A 240 10.51 -11.46 5.77
N LEU A 241 11.06 -12.66 5.61
CA LEU A 241 11.65 -13.17 4.38
C LEU A 241 10.69 -14.16 3.73
N HIS A 242 10.69 -14.19 2.40
CA HIS A 242 9.83 -15.06 1.62
C HIS A 242 10.65 -15.84 0.59
N ASP A 243 10.35 -17.13 0.47
CA ASP A 243 10.80 -18.00 -0.59
C ASP A 243 9.56 -18.64 -1.22
N PRO A 244 9.16 -18.26 -2.45
CA PRO A 244 7.96 -18.78 -3.08
C PRO A 244 8.06 -20.28 -3.41
N ASP A 245 9.28 -20.83 -3.46
CA ASP A 245 9.54 -22.24 -3.78
C ASP A 245 10.57 -22.84 -2.79
N PRO A 246 10.17 -23.08 -1.54
CA PRO A 246 11.08 -23.65 -0.56
C PRO A 246 11.37 -25.11 -0.90
N GLY A 247 12.63 -25.43 -1.18
CA GLY A 247 13.07 -26.82 -1.25
C GLY A 247 12.88 -27.57 0.08
N PRO A 248 13.06 -28.91 0.10
CA PRO A 248 12.89 -29.71 1.30
C PRO A 248 13.74 -29.18 2.46
N GLY A 249 13.12 -28.97 3.63
CA GLY A 249 13.80 -28.47 4.84
C GLY A 249 13.95 -26.95 4.91
N ARG A 250 13.27 -26.21 4.03
CA ARG A 250 13.23 -24.74 4.04
C ARG A 250 11.81 -24.24 4.31
N PHE A 251 11.69 -23.18 5.10
CA PHE A 251 10.39 -22.53 5.30
C PHE A 251 10.09 -21.55 4.17
N ARG A 252 8.84 -21.53 3.69
CA ARG A 252 8.33 -20.52 2.73
C ARG A 252 8.49 -19.11 3.29
N TRP A 253 8.17 -18.95 4.57
CA TRP A 253 8.34 -17.71 5.30
C TRP A 253 9.33 -17.89 6.44
N LEU A 254 10.21 -16.92 6.63
CA LEU A 254 11.10 -16.87 7.77
C LEU A 254 11.03 -15.49 8.40
N THR A 255 10.71 -15.44 9.69
CA THR A 255 10.74 -14.21 10.47
C THR A 255 11.98 -14.22 11.35
N ILE A 256 12.78 -13.16 11.22
CA ILE A 256 13.91 -12.87 12.09
C ILE A 256 13.48 -11.72 12.99
N ALA A 257 13.47 -11.93 14.30
CA ALA A 257 13.14 -10.91 15.30
C ALA A 257 14.19 -10.96 16.43
N ASP A 258 15.30 -10.25 16.24
CA ASP A 258 16.42 -10.22 17.17
C ASP A 258 17.14 -8.86 17.05
N ASP A 259 17.40 -8.21 18.17
CA ASP A 259 18.07 -6.90 18.24
C ASP A 259 19.51 -6.92 17.73
N ASN A 260 20.14 -8.10 17.68
CA ASN A 260 21.52 -8.31 17.24
C ASN A 260 21.61 -9.37 16.13
N ALA A 261 20.57 -9.49 15.29
CA ALA A 261 20.46 -10.50 14.25
C ALA A 261 21.72 -10.67 13.39
N TYR A 262 22.28 -9.57 12.88
CA TYR A 262 23.48 -9.62 12.04
C TYR A 262 24.73 -10.04 12.80
N ALA A 263 24.90 -9.63 14.06
CA ALA A 263 26.01 -10.07 14.90
C ALA A 263 25.95 -11.57 15.22
N ARG A 264 24.75 -12.16 15.19
CA ARG A 264 24.50 -13.61 15.36
C ARG A 264 24.62 -14.40 14.06
N GLY A 265 25.01 -13.78 12.95
CA GLY A 265 25.19 -14.44 11.66
C GLY A 265 23.89 -14.68 10.89
N TYR A 266 22.77 -14.03 11.24
CA TYR A 266 21.52 -14.16 10.49
C TYR A 266 21.55 -13.49 9.11
N GLN A 267 22.66 -12.84 8.74
CA GLN A 267 22.91 -12.37 7.37
C GLN A 267 22.84 -13.53 6.36
N ASP A 268 23.48 -14.65 6.66
CA ASP A 268 23.54 -15.80 5.75
C ASP A 268 22.17 -16.45 5.58
N LEU A 269 21.32 -16.37 6.63
CA LEU A 269 19.91 -16.76 6.53
C LEU A 269 19.18 -15.81 5.61
N GLU A 270 19.30 -14.49 5.82
CA GLU A 270 18.69 -13.50 4.96
C GLU A 270 19.12 -13.71 3.51
N GLU A 271 20.43 -13.82 3.22
CA GLU A 271 21.04 -13.99 1.90
C GLU A 271 20.48 -15.17 1.12
N ARG A 272 20.18 -16.28 1.79
CA ARG A 272 19.57 -17.45 1.15
C ARG A 272 18.16 -17.15 0.62
N TYR A 273 17.37 -16.29 1.26
CA TYR A 273 15.97 -16.03 0.87
C TYR A 273 15.88 -15.07 -0.32
N PRO A 274 15.09 -15.38 -1.36
CA PRO A 274 15.03 -14.55 -2.55
C PRO A 274 14.34 -13.21 -2.30
N GLU A 275 13.39 -13.15 -1.37
CA GLU A 275 12.57 -11.97 -1.12
C GLU A 275 12.60 -11.51 0.33
N VAL A 276 12.42 -10.20 0.49
CA VAL A 276 12.20 -9.54 1.77
C VAL A 276 10.87 -8.80 1.64
N HIS A 277 9.87 -9.18 2.43
CA HIS A 277 8.54 -8.54 2.39
C HIS A 277 8.45 -7.34 3.32
N SER A 278 9.02 -7.46 4.51
CA SER A 278 9.03 -6.34 5.45
C SER A 278 10.23 -6.37 6.36
N VAL A 279 10.69 -5.18 6.75
CA VAL A 279 11.82 -5.00 7.66
C VAL A 279 11.54 -3.88 8.64
N ARG A 280 12.18 -3.96 9.80
CA ARG A 280 12.12 -2.94 10.84
C ARG A 280 13.51 -2.56 11.29
N TYR A 281 13.74 -1.26 11.36
CA TYR A 281 14.98 -0.68 11.85
C TYR A 281 14.68 0.34 12.94
N ARG A 282 15.63 0.49 13.86
CA ARG A 282 15.74 1.69 14.68
C ARG A 282 16.20 2.84 13.78
N GLU A 283 15.55 3.98 13.90
CA GLU A 283 15.79 5.15 13.06
C GLU A 283 15.98 6.37 13.95
N VAL A 284 17.01 7.17 13.68
CA VAL A 284 17.27 8.43 14.38
C VAL A 284 16.63 9.57 13.58
N LEU A 285 15.75 10.34 14.22
CA LEU A 285 15.04 11.46 13.60
C LEU A 285 15.81 12.78 13.77
N ASP A 286 16.35 12.99 14.96
CA ASP A 286 17.20 14.12 15.36
C ASP A 286 18.12 13.68 16.52
N GLU A 287 19.00 14.57 17.00
CA GLU A 287 20.03 14.25 18.01
C GLU A 287 19.47 13.61 19.30
N ASP A 288 18.21 13.89 19.64
CA ASP A 288 17.59 13.49 20.91
C ASP A 288 16.47 12.46 20.74
N ARG A 289 16.16 12.03 19.50
CA ARG A 289 14.97 11.22 19.23
C ARG A 289 15.20 10.05 18.29
N GLU A 290 15.03 8.86 18.85
CA GLU A 290 14.90 7.61 18.11
C GLU A 290 13.43 7.23 17.86
N THR A 291 13.19 6.53 16.77
CA THR A 291 11.93 5.87 16.45
C THR A 291 12.19 4.51 15.79
N THR A 292 11.12 3.85 15.41
CA THR A 292 11.12 2.60 14.65
C THR A 292 10.59 2.88 13.24
N LEU A 293 11.42 2.61 12.24
CA LEU A 293 11.05 2.58 10.83
C LEU A 293 10.63 1.16 10.46
N THR A 294 9.41 0.97 9.95
CA THR A 294 8.98 -0.28 9.31
C THR A 294 8.80 -0.03 7.81
N ILE A 295 9.35 -0.92 7.00
CA ILE A 295 9.27 -0.87 5.54
C ILE A 295 8.52 -2.11 5.07
N ARG A 296 7.45 -1.90 4.30
CA ARG A 296 6.78 -2.94 3.50
C ARG A 296 7.39 -2.89 2.11
N CYS A 297 8.30 -3.80 1.85
CA CYS A 297 9.14 -3.81 0.65
C CYS A 297 8.36 -4.17 -0.61
N ASP A 298 7.34 -5.00 -0.48
CA ASP A 298 6.42 -5.44 -1.54
C ASP A 298 5.43 -4.35 -1.97
N ARG A 299 5.05 -3.47 -1.04
CA ARG A 299 4.05 -2.41 -1.28
C ARG A 299 4.64 -1.01 -1.33
N GLY A 300 5.89 -0.80 -0.95
CA GLY A 300 6.51 0.54 -0.96
C GLY A 300 5.97 1.47 0.13
N ALA A 301 5.56 0.89 1.26
CA ALA A 301 5.05 1.65 2.40
C ALA A 301 6.12 1.77 3.50
N LEU A 302 6.39 2.99 3.97
CA LEU A 302 7.32 3.29 5.05
C LEU A 302 6.53 3.86 6.22
N SER A 303 6.61 3.27 7.40
CA SER A 303 5.94 3.76 8.61
C SER A 303 6.92 4.07 9.72
N LEU A 304 6.67 5.19 10.40
CA LEU A 304 7.42 5.61 11.58
C LEU A 304 6.54 5.47 12.82
N SER A 305 7.13 5.13 13.95
CA SER A 305 6.38 4.98 15.21
C SER A 305 6.33 6.29 16.02
N GLY A 306 5.23 6.51 16.73
CA GLY A 306 5.02 7.66 17.60
C GLY A 306 4.46 8.91 16.89
N THR A 307 4.38 10.03 17.62
CA THR A 307 3.87 11.30 17.08
C THR A 307 5.02 12.19 16.63
N LEU A 308 5.09 12.50 15.33
CA LEU A 308 6.11 13.39 14.78
C LEU A 308 5.56 14.79 14.60
N SER A 309 6.41 15.80 14.78
CA SER A 309 6.10 17.13 14.31
C SER A 309 6.12 17.17 12.76
N ALA A 310 5.40 18.11 12.17
CA ALA A 310 5.38 18.32 10.72
C ALA A 310 6.77 18.59 10.18
N ALA A 311 7.58 19.36 10.92
CA ALA A 311 8.98 19.62 10.58
C ALA A 311 9.82 18.33 10.58
N GLN A 312 9.71 17.50 11.63
CA GLN A 312 10.41 16.21 11.71
C GLN A 312 9.99 15.27 10.58
N LEU A 313 8.67 15.13 10.35
CA LEU A 313 8.15 14.26 9.29
C LEU A 313 8.64 14.74 7.92
N ARG A 314 8.55 16.04 7.62
CA ARG A 314 9.01 16.61 6.35
C ARG A 314 10.51 16.40 6.15
N ALA A 315 11.33 16.80 7.12
CA ALA A 315 12.78 16.70 7.03
C ALA A 315 13.22 15.24 6.81
N TRP A 316 12.70 14.32 7.62
CA TRP A 316 13.00 12.90 7.48
C TRP A 316 12.54 12.35 6.12
N THR A 317 11.32 12.68 5.69
CA THR A 317 10.75 12.17 4.44
C THR A 317 11.57 12.62 3.24
N LEU A 318 11.90 13.91 3.14
CA LEU A 318 12.64 14.46 2.01
C LEU A 318 14.09 13.98 1.96
N ASP A 319 14.70 13.70 3.11
CA ASP A 319 16.04 13.14 3.17
C ASP A 319 16.05 11.65 2.80
N ARG A 320 15.30 10.80 3.52
CA ARG A 320 15.31 9.35 3.29
C ARG A 320 14.74 8.95 1.94
N LEU A 321 13.64 9.58 1.49
CA LEU A 321 13.15 9.35 0.13
C LEU A 321 14.14 9.86 -0.91
N GLY A 322 14.81 10.98 -0.66
CA GLY A 322 15.85 11.49 -1.55
C GLY A 322 16.96 10.46 -1.77
N GLN A 323 17.46 9.86 -0.68
CA GLN A 323 18.47 8.79 -0.75
C GLN A 323 17.94 7.54 -1.45
N LEU A 324 16.73 7.09 -1.11
CA LEU A 324 16.07 5.94 -1.72
C LEU A 324 15.88 6.09 -3.22
N ILE A 325 15.33 7.23 -3.66
CA ILE A 325 15.04 7.51 -5.06
C ILE A 325 16.33 7.75 -5.86
N SER A 326 17.31 8.45 -5.28
CA SER A 326 18.61 8.64 -5.95
C SER A 326 19.28 7.29 -6.22
N LEU A 327 19.36 6.44 -5.20
CA LEU A 327 19.93 5.11 -5.32
C LEU A 327 19.12 4.24 -6.31
N LEU A 328 17.79 4.28 -6.23
CA LEU A 328 16.93 3.59 -7.20
C LEU A 328 17.20 4.08 -8.64
N ASN A 329 17.40 5.39 -8.84
CA ASN A 329 17.71 5.96 -10.15
C ASN A 329 19.11 5.59 -10.65
N GLU A 330 20.07 5.32 -9.76
CA GLU A 330 21.37 4.71 -10.13
C GLU A 330 21.19 3.25 -10.59
N PHE A 331 20.28 2.51 -9.94
CA PHE A 331 19.97 1.13 -10.28
C PHE A 331 19.09 0.95 -11.52
N ARG A 332 18.39 2.01 -11.93
CA ARG A 332 17.61 2.06 -13.18
C ARG A 332 18.57 2.44 -14.31
N PRO A 333 19.03 1.50 -15.17
CA PRO A 333 19.54 1.94 -16.46
C PRO A 333 18.43 2.74 -17.13
N ASN A 334 18.78 3.86 -17.77
CA ASN A 334 17.87 4.55 -18.69
C ASN A 334 17.20 3.48 -19.53
N ALA A 335 15.87 3.35 -19.43
CA ALA A 335 15.12 2.31 -20.10
C ALA A 335 15.64 2.26 -21.54
N PRO A 336 16.30 1.17 -21.95
CA PRO A 336 16.94 1.18 -23.24
C PRO A 336 15.85 1.35 -24.30
N ALA A 337 16.17 2.10 -25.35
CA ALA A 337 15.25 2.57 -26.40
C ALA A 337 14.69 1.42 -27.30
N TYR A 338 14.38 0.26 -26.74
CA TYR A 338 13.81 -0.88 -27.46
C TYR A 338 12.31 -0.72 -27.71
N SER A 339 11.64 0.21 -27.03
CA SER A 339 10.25 0.58 -27.29
C SER A 339 10.04 1.27 -28.64
N GLU A 340 11.11 1.74 -29.29
CA GLU A 340 11.06 2.47 -30.56
C GLU A 340 11.59 1.68 -31.77
N ALA A 341 11.91 0.38 -31.63
CA ALA A 341 12.27 -0.44 -32.79
C ALA A 341 11.01 -0.61 -33.69
N PRO A 342 10.92 0.07 -34.86
CA PRO A 342 9.69 0.15 -35.65
C PRO A 342 9.25 -1.19 -36.24
N ASP A 343 10.13 -2.20 -36.20
CA ASP A 343 9.95 -3.51 -36.82
C ASP A 343 9.34 -4.57 -35.91
N ILE A 344 9.26 -4.36 -34.58
CA ILE A 344 8.71 -5.39 -33.67
C ILE A 344 7.22 -5.65 -33.97
N GLU A 345 6.45 -4.61 -34.27
CA GLU A 345 5.01 -4.75 -34.56
C GLU A 345 4.72 -5.57 -35.84
N GLN A 346 5.70 -5.67 -36.74
CA GLN A 346 5.59 -6.39 -38.01
C GLN A 346 6.18 -7.80 -37.94
N VAL A 347 6.70 -8.22 -36.78
CA VAL A 347 7.25 -9.56 -36.60
C VAL A 347 6.13 -10.59 -36.78
N ARG A 348 6.34 -11.54 -37.71
CA ARG A 348 5.36 -12.58 -38.04
C ARG A 348 4.92 -13.40 -36.82
N ALA A 349 5.82 -13.63 -35.85
CA ALA A 349 5.49 -14.33 -34.61
C ALA A 349 4.39 -13.63 -33.78
N LEU A 350 4.19 -12.31 -33.98
CA LEU A 350 3.13 -11.53 -33.33
C LEU A 350 1.81 -11.49 -34.11
N SER A 351 1.72 -12.15 -35.27
CA SER A 351 0.49 -12.19 -36.07
C SER A 351 -0.74 -12.77 -35.35
N PRO A 352 -0.63 -13.69 -34.36
CA PRO A 352 -1.80 -14.19 -33.62
C PRO A 352 -2.46 -13.16 -32.69
N PHE A 353 -1.81 -12.03 -32.41
CA PHE A 353 -2.26 -11.06 -31.40
C PHE A 353 -3.01 -9.88 -32.00
N SER A 354 -3.97 -9.34 -31.23
CA SER A 354 -4.60 -8.05 -31.53
C SER A 354 -3.59 -6.89 -31.38
N ALA A 355 -3.93 -5.70 -31.88
CA ALA A 355 -3.07 -4.52 -31.70
C ALA A 355 -2.80 -4.21 -30.22
N THR A 356 -3.83 -4.31 -29.37
CA THR A 356 -3.71 -4.13 -27.91
C THR A 356 -2.77 -5.17 -27.29
N GLN A 357 -2.92 -6.45 -27.65
CA GLN A 357 -2.06 -7.53 -27.15
C GLN A 357 -0.61 -7.36 -27.61
N ARG A 358 -0.38 -6.90 -28.86
CA ARG A 358 0.97 -6.57 -29.34
C ARG A 358 1.62 -5.46 -28.54
N ASP A 359 0.87 -4.41 -28.15
CA ASP A 359 1.40 -3.36 -27.27
C ASP A 359 1.82 -3.93 -25.90
N TYR A 360 0.98 -4.79 -25.29
CA TYR A 360 1.34 -5.44 -24.04
C TYR A 360 2.59 -6.31 -24.16
N ILE A 361 2.70 -7.12 -25.22
CA ILE A 361 3.89 -7.96 -25.45
C ILE A 361 5.14 -7.09 -25.61
N ARG A 362 5.05 -5.98 -26.35
CA ARG A 362 6.16 -5.03 -26.49
C ARG A 362 6.59 -4.47 -25.13
N ARG A 363 5.63 -4.08 -24.29
CA ARG A 363 5.91 -3.59 -22.92
C ARG A 363 6.54 -4.66 -22.05
N ILE A 364 6.04 -5.89 -22.12
CA ILE A 364 6.59 -7.05 -21.40
C ILE A 364 8.03 -7.32 -21.84
N ILE A 365 8.31 -7.35 -23.14
CA ILE A 365 9.66 -7.56 -23.67
C ILE A 365 10.59 -6.42 -23.22
N SER A 366 10.16 -5.17 -23.38
CA SER A 366 10.95 -4.02 -22.95
C SER A 366 11.28 -4.09 -21.45
N ALA A 367 10.28 -4.38 -20.62
CA ALA A 367 10.47 -4.54 -19.19
C ALA A 367 11.39 -5.70 -18.85
N LEU A 368 11.21 -6.86 -19.50
CA LEU A 368 12.04 -8.05 -19.32
C LEU A 368 13.52 -7.77 -19.65
N LEU A 369 13.79 -7.14 -20.79
CA LEU A 369 15.16 -6.78 -21.18
C LEU A 369 15.77 -5.75 -20.20
N THR A 370 14.96 -4.79 -19.75
CA THR A 370 15.39 -3.82 -18.73
C THR A 370 15.78 -4.51 -17.42
N VAL A 371 14.97 -5.46 -16.93
CA VAL A 371 15.29 -6.23 -15.72
C VAL A 371 16.55 -7.07 -15.93
N LYS A 372 16.71 -7.71 -17.10
CA LYS A 372 17.91 -8.51 -17.40
C LYS A 372 19.20 -7.69 -17.43
N GLN A 373 19.11 -6.40 -17.70
CA GLN A 373 20.25 -5.48 -17.70
C GLN A 373 20.46 -4.77 -16.36
N SER A 374 19.44 -4.74 -15.49
CA SER A 374 19.56 -4.13 -14.18
C SER A 374 20.35 -5.05 -13.23
N PRO A 375 21.27 -4.50 -12.44
CA PRO A 375 21.93 -5.24 -11.36
C PRO A 375 20.98 -5.56 -10.19
N LEU A 376 19.73 -5.08 -10.20
CA LEU A 376 18.68 -5.48 -9.25
C LEU A 376 17.83 -6.62 -9.83
N PRO A 377 17.63 -7.74 -9.12
CA PRO A 377 16.61 -8.69 -9.51
C PRO A 377 15.21 -8.14 -9.24
N GLY A 378 14.40 -8.16 -10.29
CA GLY A 378 13.10 -8.82 -10.20
C GLY A 378 11.86 -7.95 -10.30
N TYR A 379 11.93 -6.63 -10.44
CA TYR A 379 10.70 -5.83 -10.56
C TYR A 379 10.87 -4.67 -11.52
N GLN A 380 10.11 -4.69 -12.61
CA GLN A 380 9.99 -3.57 -13.53
C GLN A 380 8.52 -3.19 -13.72
N PRO A 381 8.13 -1.93 -13.49
CA PRO A 381 6.77 -1.48 -13.72
C PRO A 381 6.44 -1.58 -15.22
N LEU A 382 5.27 -2.13 -15.55
CA LEU A 382 4.80 -2.22 -16.94
C LEU A 382 4.06 -0.96 -17.41
N GLY A 383 3.63 -0.11 -16.47
CA GLY A 383 2.83 1.08 -16.77
C GLY A 383 1.46 0.75 -17.39
N VAL A 384 0.89 -0.41 -17.04
CA VAL A 384 -0.44 -0.87 -17.47
C VAL A 384 -1.25 -1.32 -16.27
N ASN A 385 -2.58 -1.14 -16.33
CA ASN A 385 -3.46 -1.69 -15.30
C ASN A 385 -3.40 -3.23 -15.39
N PRO A 386 -3.04 -3.93 -14.32
CA PRO A 386 -2.83 -5.38 -14.35
C PRO A 386 -4.12 -6.18 -14.52
N LEU A 387 -5.28 -5.66 -14.09
CA LEU A 387 -6.59 -6.29 -14.34
C LEU A 387 -6.96 -6.20 -15.83
N GLN A 388 -6.73 -5.03 -16.44
CA GLN A 388 -6.96 -4.83 -17.86
C GLN A 388 -6.01 -5.71 -18.71
N LEU A 389 -4.75 -5.81 -18.31
CA LEU A 389 -3.78 -6.72 -18.93
C LEU A 389 -4.25 -8.18 -18.84
N ALA A 390 -4.68 -8.64 -17.67
CA ALA A 390 -5.18 -9.99 -17.46
C ALA A 390 -6.39 -10.30 -18.35
N HIS A 391 -7.32 -9.35 -18.46
CA HIS A 391 -8.49 -9.44 -19.33
C HIS A 391 -8.11 -9.53 -20.81
N ASP A 392 -7.30 -8.59 -21.30
CA ASP A 392 -6.97 -8.47 -22.72
C ASP A 392 -6.04 -9.58 -23.21
N MET A 393 -5.12 -10.06 -22.34
CA MET A 393 -4.24 -11.18 -22.67
C MET A 393 -4.98 -12.51 -22.64
N GLY A 394 -6.10 -12.63 -21.92
CA GLY A 394 -6.95 -13.81 -21.93
C GLY A 394 -6.14 -15.10 -21.73
N THR A 395 -6.30 -16.09 -22.61
CA THR A 395 -5.64 -17.41 -22.50
C THR A 395 -4.11 -17.38 -22.61
N TRP A 396 -3.51 -16.27 -23.05
CA TRP A 396 -2.06 -16.09 -23.09
C TRP A 396 -1.44 -15.95 -21.69
N MET A 397 -2.25 -15.62 -20.69
CA MET A 397 -1.83 -15.57 -19.29
C MET A 397 -2.82 -16.31 -18.40
N ARG A 398 -2.33 -17.00 -17.38
CA ARG A 398 -3.14 -17.58 -16.31
C ARG A 398 -3.08 -16.65 -15.10
N LEU A 399 -4.24 -16.32 -14.55
CA LEU A 399 -4.36 -15.50 -13.34
C LEU A 399 -4.43 -16.42 -12.12
N GLN A 400 -3.58 -16.21 -11.13
CA GLN A 400 -3.74 -16.78 -9.78
C GLN A 400 -3.79 -15.64 -8.75
N ILE A 401 -4.51 -15.84 -7.65
CA ILE A 401 -4.76 -14.81 -6.63
C ILE A 401 -4.23 -15.32 -5.29
N PRO A 402 -3.06 -14.84 -4.84
CA PRO A 402 -2.55 -15.11 -3.50
C PRO A 402 -3.49 -14.55 -2.44
N VAL A 403 -3.71 -15.27 -1.34
CA VAL A 403 -4.47 -14.82 -0.19
C VAL A 403 -3.56 -14.89 1.04
N GLU A 404 -3.29 -13.73 1.64
CA GLU A 404 -2.47 -13.59 2.85
C GLU A 404 -3.35 -13.58 4.10
N HIS A 405 -2.99 -14.34 5.12
CA HIS A 405 -3.67 -14.30 6.42
C HIS A 405 -3.17 -13.13 7.29
N PRO A 406 -4.04 -12.22 7.77
CA PRO A 406 -3.60 -11.06 8.55
C PRO A 406 -3.14 -11.38 9.99
N THR A 407 -3.54 -12.52 10.56
CA THR A 407 -3.55 -12.69 12.03
C THR A 407 -2.85 -13.92 12.61
N LEU A 408 -2.21 -14.78 11.81
CA LEU A 408 -1.48 -15.94 12.35
C LEU A 408 0.00 -15.96 11.93
N SER A 409 0.86 -16.16 12.94
CA SER A 409 2.28 -16.50 12.80
C SER A 409 2.50 -17.95 12.34
N GLU A 410 1.46 -18.66 11.91
CA GLU A 410 1.49 -20.09 11.55
C GLU A 410 0.89 -20.34 10.15
N GLU A 411 1.80 -20.65 9.22
CA GLU A 411 1.78 -21.73 8.23
C GLU A 411 0.71 -21.94 7.14
N ASN A 412 -0.35 -21.15 6.97
CA ASN A 412 -1.28 -21.39 5.84
C ASN A 412 -1.53 -20.17 4.93
N ASP A 413 -0.50 -19.68 4.23
CA ASP A 413 -0.71 -18.82 3.05
C ASP A 413 -0.98 -19.70 1.81
N GLY A 414 -2.05 -19.40 1.07
CA GLY A 414 -2.41 -20.15 -0.13
C GLY A 414 -3.12 -19.30 -1.18
N TYR A 415 -3.61 -19.95 -2.22
CA TYR A 415 -4.22 -19.30 -3.38
C TYR A 415 -5.74 -19.43 -3.32
N LEU A 416 -6.45 -18.42 -3.80
CA LEU A 416 -7.90 -18.49 -3.97
C LEU A 416 -8.24 -19.74 -4.77
N ALA A 417 -8.92 -20.69 -4.14
CA ALA A 417 -9.51 -21.81 -4.83
C ALA A 417 -10.91 -21.46 -5.30
N CYS A 418 -11.29 -21.93 -6.48
CA CYS A 418 -12.68 -21.82 -6.94
C CYS A 418 -13.61 -22.54 -5.95
N PRO A 419 -14.63 -21.86 -5.39
CA PRO A 419 -15.50 -22.45 -4.36
C PRO A 419 -16.41 -23.55 -4.91
N THR A 420 -16.62 -23.62 -6.23
CA THR A 420 -17.47 -24.64 -6.85
C THR A 420 -16.72 -25.93 -7.16
N CYS A 421 -15.48 -25.86 -7.65
CA CYS A 421 -14.73 -27.06 -8.02
C CYS A 421 -13.68 -27.48 -6.99
N GLY A 422 -13.27 -26.59 -6.08
CA GLY A 422 -12.26 -26.84 -5.04
C GLY A 422 -10.86 -27.21 -5.55
N GLY A 423 -10.69 -27.43 -6.86
CA GLY A 423 -9.46 -27.94 -7.48
C GLY A 423 -8.68 -26.90 -8.30
N THR A 424 -9.31 -25.81 -8.73
CA THR A 424 -8.68 -24.81 -9.61
C THR A 424 -8.29 -23.55 -8.83
N THR A 425 -7.03 -23.14 -8.98
CA THR A 425 -6.48 -21.87 -8.45
C THR A 425 -6.22 -20.83 -9.54
N THR A 426 -6.59 -21.16 -10.79
CA THR A 426 -6.44 -20.29 -11.95
C THR A 426 -7.77 -19.72 -12.44
N PHE A 427 -7.77 -18.43 -12.74
CA PHE A 427 -8.96 -17.66 -13.11
C PHE A 427 -8.78 -16.91 -14.44
N ALA A 428 -9.87 -16.32 -14.91
CA ALA A 428 -9.91 -15.30 -15.95
C ALA A 428 -10.60 -14.05 -15.38
N LEU A 429 -10.28 -12.89 -15.95
CA LEU A 429 -10.97 -11.64 -15.66
C LEU A 429 -11.81 -11.23 -16.86
N GLN A 430 -13.08 -10.91 -16.61
CA GLN A 430 -13.99 -10.33 -17.59
C GLN A 430 -14.55 -9.01 -17.09
N ARG A 431 -14.91 -8.12 -18.01
CA ARG A 431 -15.65 -6.90 -17.68
C ARG A 431 -17.12 -7.08 -18.04
N ARG A 432 -18.00 -7.02 -17.06
CA ARG A 432 -19.46 -7.13 -17.24
C ARG A 432 -20.17 -6.03 -16.48
N ASN A 433 -21.12 -5.36 -17.12
CA ASN A 433 -21.92 -4.28 -16.52
C ASN A 433 -21.10 -3.19 -15.81
N GLY A 434 -19.91 -2.88 -16.34
CA GLY A 434 -19.02 -1.87 -15.77
C GLY A 434 -18.14 -2.34 -14.61
N SER A 435 -18.34 -3.54 -14.07
CA SER A 435 -17.51 -4.14 -13.00
C SER A 435 -16.62 -5.28 -13.54
N TRP A 436 -15.56 -5.58 -12.80
CA TRP A 436 -14.71 -6.75 -13.01
C TRP A 436 -15.36 -8.00 -12.44
N GLU A 437 -15.36 -9.08 -13.21
CA GLU A 437 -15.84 -10.41 -12.83
C GLU A 437 -14.67 -11.39 -12.89
N VAL A 438 -14.43 -12.12 -11.80
CA VAL A 438 -13.45 -13.21 -11.72
C VAL A 438 -14.17 -14.51 -12.07
N GLU A 439 -13.67 -15.24 -13.07
CA GLU A 439 -14.27 -16.46 -13.60
C GLU A 439 -13.29 -17.65 -13.47
N CYS A 440 -13.79 -18.81 -13.03
CA CYS A 440 -13.00 -20.05 -13.02
C CYS A 440 -12.76 -20.58 -14.45
N ARG A 441 -11.52 -21.01 -14.76
CA ARG A 441 -11.15 -21.49 -16.11
C ARG A 441 -11.47 -22.95 -16.43
N GLU A 442 -11.54 -23.83 -15.44
CA GLU A 442 -11.55 -25.28 -15.66
C GLU A 442 -12.96 -25.87 -15.92
N HIS A 443 -14.04 -25.24 -15.45
CA HIS A 443 -15.39 -25.80 -15.62
C HIS A 443 -16.12 -25.32 -16.88
N ARG A 444 -16.69 -26.27 -17.65
CA ARG A 444 -17.53 -25.97 -18.83
C ARG A 444 -19.03 -26.03 -18.56
N HIS A 445 -19.46 -26.70 -17.48
CA HIS A 445 -20.87 -27.01 -17.22
C HIS A 445 -21.54 -26.11 -16.17
N GLN A 446 -20.78 -25.58 -15.20
CA GLN A 446 -21.26 -24.58 -14.24
C GLN A 446 -20.07 -23.72 -13.81
N ARG A 447 -19.90 -22.58 -14.49
CA ARG A 447 -18.77 -21.68 -14.23
C ARG A 447 -19.08 -20.84 -13.01
N TRP A 448 -18.21 -20.94 -12.02
CA TRP A 448 -18.18 -19.93 -10.97
C TRP A 448 -17.66 -18.62 -11.57
N ALA A 449 -18.45 -17.57 -11.41
CA ALA A 449 -18.11 -16.22 -11.78
C ALA A 449 -18.68 -15.28 -10.72
N THR A 450 -17.88 -14.30 -10.28
CA THR A 450 -18.30 -13.32 -9.28
C THR A 450 -17.81 -11.93 -9.63
N PRO A 451 -18.66 -10.89 -9.53
CA PRO A 451 -18.19 -9.52 -9.61
C PRO A 451 -17.33 -9.16 -8.38
N LEU A 452 -16.46 -8.17 -8.52
CA LEU A 452 -15.79 -7.52 -7.40
C LEU A 452 -16.74 -6.54 -6.68
N PRO A 453 -16.59 -6.34 -5.35
CA PRO A 453 -15.62 -6.99 -4.47
C PRO A 453 -16.00 -8.44 -4.11
N ILE A 454 -15.00 -9.30 -3.91
CA ILE A 454 -15.18 -10.67 -3.40
C ILE A 454 -15.07 -10.63 -1.88
N VAL A 455 -16.12 -11.04 -1.19
CA VAL A 455 -16.07 -11.26 0.26
C VAL A 455 -15.90 -12.76 0.50
N GLY A 456 -14.80 -13.13 1.14
CA GLY A 456 -14.46 -14.52 1.40
C GLY A 456 -14.19 -14.77 2.88
N GLU A 457 -14.33 -16.02 3.28
CA GLU A 457 -13.94 -16.54 4.57
C GLU A 457 -12.94 -17.68 4.36
N THR A 458 -11.82 -17.62 5.06
CA THR A 458 -10.77 -18.64 5.01
C THR A 458 -11.14 -19.88 5.83
N GLU A 459 -10.38 -20.97 5.71
CA GLU A 459 -10.60 -22.19 6.52
C GLU A 459 -10.52 -21.93 8.03
N THR A 460 -9.80 -20.88 8.46
CA THR A 460 -9.69 -20.44 9.86
C THR A 460 -10.78 -19.46 10.28
N GLN A 461 -11.84 -19.29 9.49
CA GLN A 461 -12.97 -18.38 9.74
C GLN A 461 -12.61 -16.89 9.77
N GLU A 462 -11.50 -16.51 9.13
CA GLU A 462 -11.13 -15.10 8.97
C GLU A 462 -11.77 -14.55 7.70
N THR A 463 -12.45 -13.43 7.82
CA THR A 463 -13.08 -12.74 6.69
C THR A 463 -12.08 -11.82 5.98
N PHE A 464 -12.14 -11.79 4.64
CA PHE A 464 -11.38 -10.86 3.82
C PHE A 464 -12.27 -10.26 2.72
N ILE A 465 -11.85 -9.12 2.18
CA ILE A 465 -12.53 -8.43 1.08
C ILE A 465 -11.50 -8.18 -0.01
N LEU A 466 -11.64 -8.83 -1.16
CA LEU A 466 -10.82 -8.60 -2.35
C LEU A 466 -11.56 -7.62 -3.28
N ASP A 467 -11.20 -6.35 -3.21
CA ASP A 467 -11.72 -5.31 -4.10
C ASP A 467 -10.86 -5.11 -5.37
N GLU A 468 -11.24 -4.19 -6.26
CA GLU A 468 -10.50 -3.92 -7.51
C GLU A 468 -9.03 -3.51 -7.27
N GLU A 469 -8.74 -2.71 -6.26
CA GLU A 469 -7.38 -2.21 -6.02
C GLU A 469 -6.53 -3.26 -5.33
N GLU A 470 -7.10 -3.96 -4.35
CA GLU A 470 -6.43 -5.08 -3.70
C GLU A 470 -6.12 -6.19 -4.69
N LEU A 471 -7.09 -6.54 -5.56
CA LEU A 471 -6.85 -7.49 -6.63
C LEU A 471 -5.73 -6.99 -7.56
N ALA A 472 -5.80 -5.73 -8.03
CA ALA A 472 -4.79 -5.17 -8.94
C ALA A 472 -3.35 -5.20 -8.38
N THR A 473 -3.19 -5.20 -7.06
CA THR A 473 -1.86 -5.25 -6.43
C THR A 473 -1.40 -6.66 -6.07
N THR A 474 -2.33 -7.60 -5.86
CA THR A 474 -2.04 -8.96 -5.40
C THR A 474 -1.99 -10.00 -6.52
N ILE A 475 -2.65 -9.78 -7.67
CA ILE A 475 -2.70 -10.79 -8.73
C ILE A 475 -1.31 -11.24 -9.20
N GLU A 476 -1.24 -12.50 -9.61
CA GLU A 476 -0.10 -13.05 -10.34
C GLU A 476 -0.56 -13.56 -11.71
N LEU A 477 0.05 -13.04 -12.78
CA LEU A 477 -0.17 -13.49 -14.15
C LEU A 477 1.02 -14.31 -14.62
N LEU A 478 0.75 -15.58 -14.91
CA LEU A 478 1.72 -16.53 -15.42
C LEU A 478 1.58 -16.61 -16.94
N PRO A 479 2.67 -16.40 -17.71
CA PRO A 479 2.60 -16.55 -19.16
C PRO A 479 2.34 -18.01 -19.52
N SER A 480 1.55 -18.23 -20.56
CA SER A 480 1.43 -19.57 -21.15
C SER A 480 2.73 -19.98 -21.83
N GLU A 481 2.97 -21.28 -21.99
CA GLU A 481 4.12 -21.78 -22.74
C GLU A 481 4.17 -21.22 -24.17
N ALA A 482 3.00 -21.04 -24.80
CA ALA A 482 2.91 -20.44 -26.12
C ALA A 482 3.33 -18.96 -26.12
N LEU A 483 2.95 -18.19 -25.09
CA LEU A 483 3.40 -16.80 -24.95
C LEU A 483 4.91 -16.72 -24.72
N LEU A 484 5.46 -17.59 -23.85
CA LEU A 484 6.90 -17.67 -23.61
C LEU A 484 7.67 -17.96 -24.91
N GLN A 485 7.21 -18.95 -25.70
CA GLN A 485 7.83 -19.31 -26.98
C GLN A 485 7.90 -18.12 -27.94
N ILE A 486 6.81 -17.35 -28.05
CA ILE A 486 6.74 -16.17 -28.91
C ILE A 486 7.69 -15.08 -28.41
N ILE A 487 7.71 -14.81 -27.10
CA ILE A 487 8.63 -13.83 -26.50
C ILE A 487 10.09 -14.23 -26.77
N ALA A 488 10.42 -15.51 -26.61
CA ALA A 488 11.74 -16.01 -26.91
C ALA A 488 12.08 -15.90 -28.40
N GLU A 489 11.14 -16.18 -29.31
CA GLU A 489 11.34 -16.01 -30.74
C GLU A 489 11.64 -14.55 -31.09
N VAL A 490 10.83 -13.61 -30.57
CA VAL A 490 11.03 -12.17 -30.79
C VAL A 490 12.40 -11.74 -30.27
N ILE A 491 12.74 -12.07 -29.03
CA ILE A 491 14.01 -11.67 -28.43
C ILE A 491 15.20 -12.29 -29.17
N ASN A 492 15.21 -13.62 -29.33
CA ASN A 492 16.38 -14.33 -29.85
C ASN A 492 16.63 -14.08 -31.35
N ARG A 493 15.59 -13.81 -32.15
CA ARG A 493 15.72 -13.63 -33.61
C ARG A 493 15.74 -12.18 -34.05
N HIS A 494 15.05 -11.30 -33.33
CA HIS A 494 14.80 -9.93 -33.80
C HIS A 494 15.46 -8.86 -32.94
N LEU A 495 16.03 -9.18 -31.77
CA LEU A 495 16.71 -8.23 -30.88
C LEU A 495 18.19 -8.62 -30.71
N PRO A 496 19.08 -8.10 -31.58
CA PRO A 496 20.51 -8.43 -31.53
C PRO A 496 21.13 -8.11 -30.16
N GLY A 497 21.96 -9.01 -29.65
CA GLY A 497 22.62 -8.87 -28.35
C GLY A 497 21.78 -9.33 -27.15
N TYR A 498 20.54 -9.76 -27.38
CA TYR A 498 19.67 -10.33 -26.35
C TYR A 498 19.43 -11.81 -26.56
N THR A 499 19.25 -12.51 -25.45
CA THR A 499 18.81 -13.90 -25.45
C THR A 499 17.69 -14.10 -24.44
N PHE A 500 16.87 -15.12 -24.65
CA PHE A 500 15.91 -15.62 -23.69
C PHE A 500 15.83 -17.14 -23.85
N ASP A 501 16.43 -17.87 -22.91
CA ASP A 501 16.47 -19.33 -22.89
C ASP A 501 15.19 -19.90 -22.26
N LEU A 502 14.28 -20.38 -23.09
CA LEU A 502 13.00 -20.98 -22.70
C LEU A 502 13.10 -22.12 -21.67
N LYS A 503 14.25 -22.79 -21.58
CA LYS A 503 14.45 -23.91 -20.64
C LYS A 503 14.85 -23.42 -19.25
N ARG A 504 15.48 -22.25 -19.16
CA ARG A 504 16.07 -21.73 -17.93
C ARG A 504 15.37 -20.48 -17.44
N GLU A 505 14.76 -19.71 -18.31
CA GLU A 505 14.27 -18.38 -18.00
C GLU A 505 12.75 -18.33 -18.07
N SER A 506 12.15 -17.51 -17.20
CA SER A 506 10.73 -17.22 -17.21
C SER A 506 10.47 -15.84 -16.62
N PHE A 507 9.20 -15.42 -16.64
CA PHE A 507 8.75 -14.24 -15.93
C PHE A 507 7.31 -14.45 -15.45
N ILE A 508 6.89 -13.68 -14.45
CA ILE A 508 5.48 -13.50 -14.10
C ILE A 508 5.20 -12.01 -13.99
N ILE A 509 3.93 -11.64 -13.93
CA ILE A 509 3.52 -10.27 -13.60
C ILE A 509 2.83 -10.33 -12.24
N ARG A 510 3.40 -9.67 -11.23
CA ARG A 510 2.83 -9.57 -9.87
C ARG A 510 2.35 -8.14 -9.65
N GLY A 511 1.04 -7.99 -9.53
CA GLY A 511 0.38 -6.68 -9.59
C GLY A 511 0.84 -5.89 -10.82
N PRO A 512 1.29 -4.63 -10.68
CA PRO A 512 1.73 -3.80 -11.81
C PRO A 512 3.17 -4.07 -12.29
N HIS A 513 3.87 -5.07 -11.74
CA HIS A 513 5.29 -5.30 -11.99
C HIS A 513 5.57 -6.60 -12.73
N LEU A 514 6.46 -6.55 -13.72
CA LEU A 514 7.09 -7.73 -14.30
C LEU A 514 8.22 -8.21 -13.40
N ARG A 515 8.23 -9.52 -13.13
CA ARG A 515 9.29 -10.19 -12.42
C ARG A 515 9.97 -11.24 -13.27
N TYR A 516 11.26 -11.07 -13.46
CA TYR A 516 12.13 -11.98 -14.20
C TYR A 516 12.70 -13.08 -13.30
N TYR A 517 12.72 -14.30 -13.83
CA TYR A 517 13.31 -15.48 -13.21
C TYR A 517 14.40 -16.03 -14.15
N PRO A 518 15.69 -15.92 -13.79
CA PRO A 518 16.78 -16.55 -14.54
C PRO A 518 16.82 -18.08 -14.37
N ASP A 519 15.99 -18.61 -13.47
CA ASP A 519 15.79 -20.02 -13.22
C ASP A 519 14.28 -20.32 -13.17
N LYS A 520 13.75 -20.90 -14.25
CA LYS A 520 12.33 -21.15 -14.50
C LYS A 520 11.72 -22.07 -13.45
N SER A 521 12.51 -22.96 -12.83
CA SER A 521 11.99 -23.84 -11.78
C SER A 521 11.54 -23.07 -10.54
N LYS A 522 12.02 -21.83 -10.35
CA LYS A 522 11.65 -20.96 -9.23
C LYS A 522 10.34 -20.20 -9.44
N VAL A 523 9.68 -20.38 -10.58
CA VAL A 523 8.35 -19.80 -10.80
C VAL A 523 7.32 -20.67 -10.10
N PHE A 524 6.65 -20.09 -9.11
CA PHE A 524 5.60 -20.80 -8.39
C PHE A 524 4.30 -20.83 -9.20
N ASP A 525 3.79 -22.04 -9.43
CA ASP A 525 2.52 -22.32 -10.07
C ASP A 525 1.63 -23.07 -9.07
N SER A 526 0.56 -22.42 -8.60
CA SER A 526 -0.34 -22.99 -7.59
C SER A 526 -1.06 -24.25 -8.07
N GLU A 527 -1.28 -24.38 -9.39
CA GLU A 527 -1.89 -25.54 -10.01
C GLU A 527 -0.97 -26.75 -9.96
N GLN A 528 0.33 -26.55 -10.22
CA GLN A 528 1.33 -27.63 -10.23
C GLN A 528 1.76 -28.08 -8.82
N SER A 529 1.77 -27.14 -7.87
CA SER A 529 2.20 -27.39 -6.49
C SER A 529 1.09 -27.96 -5.61
N GLY A 530 -0.17 -27.92 -6.06
CA GLY A 530 -1.33 -28.36 -5.27
C GLY A 530 -1.66 -27.45 -4.08
N ALA A 531 -1.02 -26.29 -3.96
CA ALA A 531 -1.29 -25.31 -2.91
C ALA A 531 -2.63 -24.61 -3.18
N ARG A 532 -3.61 -24.82 -2.29
CA ARG A 532 -4.95 -24.23 -2.39
C ARG A 532 -5.46 -23.84 -1.02
N THR A 533 -6.08 -22.67 -0.91
CA THR A 533 -6.90 -22.29 0.24
C THR A 533 -8.35 -22.30 -0.22
N ILE A 534 -9.16 -23.19 0.35
CA ILE A 534 -10.60 -23.19 0.07
C ILE A 534 -11.20 -22.01 0.81
N ILE A 535 -11.76 -21.08 0.04
CA ILE A 535 -12.42 -19.90 0.59
C ILE A 535 -13.92 -20.04 0.37
N TYR A 536 -14.67 -19.88 1.44
CA TYR A 536 -16.11 -19.82 1.40
C TYR A 536 -16.52 -18.39 1.05
N VAL A 537 -17.08 -18.21 -0.14
CA VAL A 537 -17.56 -16.89 -0.59
C VAL A 537 -18.99 -16.71 -0.08
N ASN A 538 -19.15 -15.90 0.98
CA ASN A 538 -20.47 -15.45 1.43
C ASN A 538 -20.95 -14.31 0.51
N GLN A 539 -21.57 -14.67 -0.62
CA GLN A 539 -22.35 -13.69 -1.37
C GLN A 539 -23.65 -13.44 -0.61
N HIS A 540 -23.79 -12.26 0.00
CA HIS A 540 -25.10 -11.73 0.39
C HIS A 540 -25.93 -11.55 -0.89
N ILE A 541 -26.73 -12.56 -1.23
CA ILE A 541 -27.80 -12.40 -2.21
C ILE A 541 -28.85 -11.52 -1.53
N ALA A 542 -29.00 -10.29 -2.03
CA ALA A 542 -29.98 -9.34 -1.53
C ALA A 542 -31.41 -9.94 -1.57
N HIS A 543 -32.11 -9.79 -0.45
CA HIS A 543 -33.53 -9.96 -0.20
C HIS A 543 -34.43 -10.51 -1.33
N LEU A 544 -35.03 -11.68 -1.07
CA LEU A 544 -36.39 -12.00 -1.49
C LEU A 544 -37.25 -12.11 -0.22
N GLU A 545 -38.34 -11.35 -0.17
CA GLU A 545 -39.36 -11.46 0.88
C GLU A 545 -40.00 -12.86 0.83
N GLY A 546 -39.97 -13.57 1.97
CA GLY A 546 -40.76 -14.78 2.21
C GLY A 546 -40.18 -16.07 1.61
N GLY A 547 -39.35 -16.78 2.38
CA GLY A 547 -38.93 -18.16 2.09
C GLY A 547 -37.62 -18.50 2.82
N GLU A 548 -37.54 -19.69 3.41
CA GLU A 548 -36.42 -20.16 4.22
C GLU A 548 -35.04 -19.94 3.60
N VAL A 549 -34.10 -19.44 4.41
CA VAL A 549 -32.67 -19.46 4.12
C VAL A 549 -32.17 -20.89 4.34
N VAL A 550 -31.92 -21.63 3.27
CA VAL A 550 -31.17 -22.88 3.34
C VAL A 550 -29.70 -22.57 3.03
N GLY A 551 -28.95 -22.18 4.06
CA GLY A 551 -27.50 -22.31 4.03
C GLY A 551 -27.15 -23.78 4.19
N VAL A 552 -26.85 -24.49 3.10
CA VAL A 552 -26.38 -25.88 3.17
C VAL A 552 -24.90 -25.87 3.53
N LYS A 553 -24.60 -26.02 4.82
CA LYS A 553 -23.34 -26.61 5.27
C LYS A 553 -23.40 -28.10 4.85
N PRO A 554 -22.43 -28.66 4.11
CA PRO A 554 -22.29 -30.11 4.13
C PRO A 554 -21.88 -30.45 5.56
N GLU A 555 -22.79 -31.06 6.32
CA GLU A 555 -22.42 -31.72 7.55
C GLU A 555 -21.30 -32.70 7.22
N SER A 556 -20.27 -32.65 8.04
CA SER A 556 -19.14 -33.56 8.10
C SER A 556 -19.52 -34.98 7.67
N GLY A 557 -19.21 -35.31 6.42
CA GLY A 557 -19.16 -36.66 5.91
C GLY A 557 -17.73 -36.94 5.53
N ASP A 558 -17.08 -37.86 6.24
CA ASP A 558 -15.80 -38.42 5.84
C ASP A 558 -15.90 -38.84 4.37
N VAL A 559 -15.15 -38.18 3.49
CA VAL A 559 -14.93 -38.67 2.14
C VAL A 559 -13.91 -39.79 2.27
N GLU A 560 -14.38 -41.03 2.43
CA GLU A 560 -13.56 -42.20 2.21
C GLU A 560 -13.06 -42.18 0.75
N VAL A 561 -11.78 -41.85 0.58
CA VAL A 561 -11.06 -42.03 -0.68
C VAL A 561 -10.87 -43.54 -0.88
N HIS A 562 -11.77 -44.18 -1.61
CA HIS A 562 -11.52 -45.53 -2.12
C HIS A 562 -10.48 -45.45 -3.25
N THR A 563 -9.23 -45.77 -2.92
CA THR A 563 -8.19 -46.06 -3.91
C THR A 563 -8.45 -47.42 -4.54
N GLY A 564 -9.26 -47.46 -5.60
CA GLY A 564 -9.40 -48.63 -6.47
C GLY A 564 -8.25 -48.68 -7.48
N GLY A 565 -7.22 -49.47 -7.19
CA GLY A 565 -6.19 -49.86 -8.16
C GLY A 565 -6.72 -50.80 -9.26
N PRO A 566 -5.93 -51.03 -10.33
CA PRO A 566 -6.41 -51.59 -11.59
C PRO A 566 -6.49 -53.12 -11.55
N SER A 567 -7.53 -53.69 -12.16
CA SER A 567 -7.60 -55.13 -12.46
C SER A 567 -8.31 -55.39 -13.79
N HIS A 568 -7.48 -55.81 -14.76
CA HIS A 568 -7.73 -56.72 -15.88
C HIS A 568 -9.18 -57.05 -16.28
N LEU A 569 -9.60 -56.57 -17.45
CA LEU A 569 -9.71 -57.34 -18.71
C LEU A 569 -10.11 -56.42 -19.87
#